data_AF-A0A6B1FXG7-F1
#
_entry.id   AF-A0A6B1FXG7-F1
#
_cell.length_a   1.000
_cell.length_b   1.000
_cell.length_c   1.000
_cell.angle_alpha   90.00
_cell.angle_beta   90.00
_cell.angle_gamma   90.00
#
_symmetry.space_group_name_H-M   'P 1'
#
loop_
_entity.id
_entity.type
_entity.pdbx_description
1 polymer ?
#
loop_
_entity_poly.entity_id
_entity_poly.type
_entity_poly.pdbx_seq_one_letter_code
_entity_poly.pdbx_strand_id
1 'polypeptide(L)'
;MAVYGSIPVYKKDTHSVKRFNRHDLVLVKLNKKQIEKATLVNSKYPEQITHALLCGPYGQILGSEDHCLKYYSAWLEVFPYLFAKRKKVKRAKIINYKTTFNLVDDLIAVQDALSELYGVRPPPPQFKQKSGCCLFPFSRK
;
A
#
# COMPACT_ATOMS: atom_id res chain seq x y z
N MET A 1 17.10 -8.55 36.02
CA MET A 1 15.78 -7.90 36.13
C MET A 1 15.77 -6.65 35.26
N ALA A 2 14.60 -6.36 34.67
CA ALA A 2 14.35 -5.62 33.42
C ALA A 2 15.18 -4.35 33.12
N VAL A 3 15.67 -4.29 31.87
CA VAL A 3 16.18 -3.09 31.19
C VAL A 3 14.97 -2.32 30.62
N TYR A 4 14.63 -1.17 31.20
CA TYR A 4 13.65 -0.26 30.59
C TYR A 4 14.37 0.60 29.54
N GLY A 5 14.12 0.28 28.28
CA GLY A 5 14.62 1.02 27.12
C GLY A 5 14.04 2.43 27.06
N SER A 6 14.92 3.41 26.86
CA SER A 6 14.58 4.80 26.58
C SER A 6 13.80 4.93 25.28
N ILE A 7 12.56 5.41 25.38
CA ILE A 7 11.73 5.83 24.25
C ILE A 7 12.19 7.23 23.83
N PRO A 8 12.59 7.48 22.57
CA PRO A 8 12.87 8.85 22.14
C PRO A 8 11.56 9.65 22.04
N VAL A 9 11.44 10.63 22.94
CA VAL A 9 10.43 11.68 22.95
C VAL A 9 10.73 12.65 21.81
N TYR A 10 9.90 12.65 20.77
CA TYR A 10 9.97 13.67 19.72
C TYR A 10 9.15 14.90 20.13
N LYS A 11 9.83 16.05 20.19
CA LYS A 11 9.29 17.38 20.52
C LYS A 11 8.15 17.78 19.58
N LYS A 12 7.14 18.41 20.18
CA LYS A 12 6.02 19.10 19.52
C LYS A 12 6.49 20.47 19.05
N ASP A 13 6.27 20.78 17.77
CA ASP A 13 6.27 22.15 17.27
C ASP A 13 4.85 22.55 16.86
N THR A 14 4.45 23.71 17.39
CA THR A 14 3.15 24.38 17.29
C THR A 14 3.01 25.12 15.96
N HIS A 15 2.08 24.68 15.11
CA HIS A 15 1.20 25.52 14.30
C HIS A 15 0.11 24.62 13.69
N SER A 16 -1.15 24.91 13.99
CA SER A 16 -2.34 24.12 13.65
C SER A 16 -2.53 23.90 12.14
N VAL A 17 -2.07 22.75 11.67
CA VAL A 17 -2.71 21.99 10.59
C VAL A 17 -2.75 20.57 11.12
N LYS A 18 -3.93 19.98 11.30
CA LYS A 18 -4.09 18.56 11.67
C LYS A 18 -3.40 17.71 10.58
N ARG A 19 -2.10 17.47 10.72
CA ARG A 19 -1.29 16.74 9.74
C ARG A 19 -1.62 15.25 9.88
N PHE A 20 -2.31 14.72 8.89
CA PHE A 20 -2.41 13.28 8.67
C PHE A 20 -1.00 12.68 8.65
N ASN A 21 -0.74 11.65 9.46
CA ASN A 21 0.52 10.92 9.39
C ASN A 21 0.46 9.99 8.18
N ARG A 22 0.57 10.58 6.99
CA ARG A 22 0.48 9.87 5.72
C ARG A 22 1.75 9.06 5.51
N HIS A 23 1.56 7.81 5.11
CA HIS A 23 2.64 6.89 4.81
C HIS A 23 2.93 6.88 3.30
N ASP A 24 4.11 6.39 2.94
CA ASP A 24 4.43 6.15 1.53
C ASP A 24 3.88 4.78 1.12
N LEU A 25 3.25 4.73 -0.05
CA LEU A 25 2.89 3.47 -0.70
C LEU A 25 4.11 2.97 -1.47
N VAL A 26 4.72 1.87 -1.02
CA VAL A 26 6.02 1.42 -1.52
C VAL A 26 5.89 0.10 -2.25
N LEU A 27 6.16 0.10 -3.55
CA LEU A 27 6.29 -1.12 -4.35
C LEU A 27 7.74 -1.60 -4.29
N VAL A 28 7.94 -2.84 -3.86
CA VAL A 28 9.26 -3.46 -3.66
C VAL A 28 9.40 -4.68 -4.55
N LYS A 29 10.52 -4.77 -5.28
CA LYS A 29 10.93 -6.01 -5.95
C LYS A 29 11.65 -6.92 -4.95
N LEU A 30 11.22 -8.19 -4.87
CA LEU A 30 11.79 -9.16 -3.95
C LEU A 30 13.02 -9.84 -4.56
N ASN A 31 14.03 -10.10 -3.72
CA ASN A 31 15.15 -10.97 -4.09
C ASN A 31 14.78 -12.44 -3.92
N LYS A 32 15.52 -13.37 -4.56
CA LYS A 32 15.28 -14.82 -4.50
C LYS A 32 15.05 -15.36 -3.07
N LYS A 33 15.94 -15.01 -2.12
CA LYS A 33 15.80 -15.40 -0.70
C LYS A 33 14.52 -14.88 -0.03
N GLN A 34 14.03 -13.71 -0.45
CA GLN A 34 12.81 -13.11 0.08
C GLN A 34 11.57 -13.78 -0.54
N ILE A 35 11.64 -14.12 -1.82
CA ILE A 35 10.61 -14.88 -2.54
C ILE A 35 10.43 -16.24 -1.88
N GLU A 36 11.50 -17.00 -1.66
CA GLU A 36 11.43 -18.31 -0.99
C GLU A 36 10.74 -18.24 0.38
N LYS A 37 11.10 -17.24 1.20
CA LYS A 37 10.46 -17.02 2.51
C LYS A 37 8.99 -16.63 2.38
N ALA A 38 8.67 -15.76 1.44
CA ALA A 38 7.30 -15.34 1.20
C ALA A 38 6.42 -16.49 0.72
N THR A 39 6.93 -17.32 -0.20
CA THR A 39 6.21 -18.50 -0.71
C THR A 39 6.02 -19.54 0.39
N LEU A 40 7.02 -19.75 1.25
CA LEU A 40 6.90 -20.68 2.38
C LEU A 40 5.79 -20.25 3.36
N VAL A 41 5.72 -18.96 3.69
CA VAL A 41 4.74 -18.41 4.64
C VAL A 41 3.34 -18.33 4.05
N ASN A 42 3.23 -18.05 2.74
CA ASN A 42 1.96 -17.87 2.04
C ASN A 42 1.64 -19.07 1.13
N SER A 43 2.08 -20.27 1.48
CA SER A 43 2.02 -21.51 0.68
C SER A 43 0.62 -21.92 0.18
N LYS A 44 -0.44 -21.25 0.64
CA LYS A 44 -1.81 -21.37 0.13
C LYS A 44 -2.09 -20.59 -1.16
N TYR A 45 -1.25 -19.63 -1.54
CA TYR A 45 -1.51 -18.79 -2.71
C TYR A 45 -0.81 -19.34 -3.96
N PRO A 46 -1.55 -19.61 -5.04
CA PRO A 46 -0.99 -20.17 -6.27
C PRO A 46 -0.21 -19.15 -7.12
N GLU A 47 -0.28 -17.85 -6.78
CA GLU A 47 0.36 -16.79 -7.54
C GLU A 47 1.86 -16.67 -7.25
N GLN A 48 2.65 -16.49 -8.30
CA GLN A 48 4.11 -16.36 -8.19
C GLN A 48 4.48 -15.05 -7.49
N ILE A 49 4.94 -15.14 -6.25
CA ILE A 49 5.36 -13.99 -5.45
C ILE A 49 6.70 -13.45 -6.01
N THR A 50 6.68 -12.23 -6.54
CA THR A 50 7.86 -11.54 -7.09
C THR A 50 8.03 -10.14 -6.52
N HIS A 51 6.93 -9.53 -6.09
CA HIS A 51 6.87 -8.17 -5.58
C HIS A 51 6.10 -8.12 -4.26
N ALA A 52 6.32 -7.05 -3.51
CA ALA A 52 5.55 -6.70 -2.34
C ALA A 52 5.12 -5.23 -2.40
N LEU A 53 3.90 -4.95 -2.01
CA LEU A 53 3.36 -3.61 -1.83
C LEU A 53 3.24 -3.33 -0.33
N LEU A 54 4.07 -2.41 0.17
CA LEU A 54 4.10 -1.99 1.56
C LEU A 54 3.21 -0.76 1.76
N CYS A 55 2.30 -0.85 2.71
CA CYS A 55 1.30 0.17 3.00
C CYS A 55 1.54 0.83 4.35
N GLY A 56 2.79 0.92 4.79
CA GLY A 56 3.15 1.45 6.11
C GLY A 56 2.62 0.55 7.24
N PRO A 57 2.03 1.13 8.31
CA PRO A 57 1.56 0.35 9.47
C PRO A 57 0.30 -0.46 9.17
N TYR A 58 -0.40 -0.18 8.06
CA TYR A 58 -1.66 -0.85 7.71
C TYR A 58 -1.42 -2.29 7.23
N GLY A 59 -0.23 -2.58 6.69
CA GLY A 59 0.14 -3.93 6.28
C GLY A 59 0.79 -3.96 4.90
N GLN A 60 0.66 -5.11 4.25
CA GLN A 60 1.37 -5.40 3.01
C GLN A 60 0.68 -6.47 2.17
N ILE A 61 0.85 -6.36 0.85
CA ILE A 61 0.44 -7.37 -0.13
C ILE A 61 1.71 -7.97 -0.74
N LEU A 62 1.78 -9.30 -0.82
CA LEU A 62 2.79 -9.99 -1.61
C LEU A 62 2.11 -10.70 -2.77
N GLY A 63 2.70 -10.63 -3.96
CA GLY A 63 2.15 -11.26 -5.15
C GLY A 63 3.04 -11.06 -6.38
N SER A 64 2.45 -11.26 -7.56
CA SER A 64 3.12 -10.94 -8.82
C SER A 64 3.30 -9.43 -8.99
N GLU A 65 4.14 -9.02 -9.94
CA GLU A 65 4.33 -7.61 -10.28
C GLU A 65 3.00 -6.96 -10.67
N ASP A 66 2.26 -7.60 -11.56
CA ASP A 66 0.98 -7.11 -12.08
C ASP A 66 -0.07 -7.00 -10.96
N HIS A 67 -0.11 -7.98 -10.06
CA HIS A 67 -1.01 -7.96 -8.91
C HIS A 67 -0.72 -6.74 -8.02
N CYS A 68 0.55 -6.52 -7.65
CA CYS A 68 0.94 -5.38 -6.82
C CYS A 68 0.76 -4.03 -7.56
N LEU A 69 0.97 -3.99 -8.87
CA LEU A 69 0.83 -2.78 -9.69
C LEU A 69 -0.61 -2.28 -9.77
N LYS A 70 -1.60 -3.18 -9.79
CA LYS A 70 -3.03 -2.80 -9.76
C LYS A 70 -3.33 -1.92 -8.55
N TYR A 71 -2.95 -2.38 -7.37
CA TYR A 71 -3.17 -1.62 -6.12
C TYR A 71 -2.27 -0.39 -6.02
N TYR A 72 -0.99 -0.50 -6.39
CA TYR A 72 -0.06 0.63 -6.40
C TYR A 72 -0.53 1.79 -7.29
N SER A 73 -1.20 1.50 -8.41
CA SER A 73 -1.70 2.52 -9.32
C SER A 73 -2.97 3.22 -8.80
N ALA A 74 -3.87 2.50 -8.12
CA ALA A 74 -5.15 3.04 -7.65
C ALA A 74 -5.08 3.65 -6.24
N TRP A 75 -4.34 3.07 -5.30
CA TRP A 75 -4.50 3.36 -3.87
C TRP A 75 -4.06 4.76 -3.43
N LEU A 76 -3.17 5.42 -4.18
CA LEU A 76 -2.85 6.83 -3.90
C LEU A 76 -4.07 7.74 -4.13
N GLU A 77 -4.92 7.41 -5.09
CA GLU A 77 -6.10 8.18 -5.46
C GLU A 77 -7.33 7.78 -4.63
N VAL A 78 -7.44 6.49 -4.30
CA VAL A 78 -8.53 5.95 -3.46
C VAL A 78 -8.33 6.33 -1.99
N PHE A 79 -7.08 6.34 -1.51
CA PHE A 79 -6.76 6.60 -0.10
C PHE A 79 -5.86 7.83 0.12
N PRO A 80 -6.32 9.04 -0.25
CA PRO A 80 -5.50 10.26 -0.22
C PRO A 80 -5.13 10.72 1.20
N TYR A 81 -5.89 10.28 2.21
CA TYR A 81 -5.63 10.58 3.62
C TYR A 81 -4.64 9.60 4.27
N LEU A 82 -4.44 8.42 3.67
CA LEU A 82 -3.53 7.40 4.17
C LEU A 82 -2.16 7.49 3.50
N PHE A 83 -2.13 7.77 2.20
CA PHE A 83 -0.90 7.76 1.42
C PHE A 83 -0.54 9.16 0.90
N ALA A 84 0.70 9.58 1.15
CA ALA A 84 1.20 10.85 0.64
C ALA A 84 1.82 10.72 -0.75
N LYS A 85 2.60 9.64 -0.94
CA LYS A 85 3.45 9.46 -2.12
C LYS A 85 3.54 7.99 -2.49
N ARG A 86 3.91 7.77 -3.75
CA ARG A 86 4.21 6.46 -4.32
C ARG A 86 5.71 6.31 -4.54
N LYS A 87 6.30 5.21 -4.08
CA LYS A 87 7.73 4.91 -4.26
C LYS A 87 7.91 3.51 -4.83
N LYS A 88 8.84 3.38 -5.79
CA LYS A 88 9.31 2.07 -6.28
C LYS A 88 10.71 1.84 -5.76
N VAL A 89 10.95 0.69 -5.14
CA VAL A 89 12.22 0.34 -4.53
C VAL A 89 12.65 -1.05 -5.00
N LYS A 90 13.91 -1.19 -5.43
CA LYS A 90 14.43 -2.47 -5.92
C LYS A 90 14.84 -3.44 -4.80
N ARG A 91 15.15 -2.92 -3.61
CA ARG A 91 15.58 -3.69 -2.44
C ARG A 91 15.11 -3.01 -1.17
N ALA A 92 14.26 -3.68 -0.39
CA ALA A 92 13.88 -3.23 0.94
C ALA A 92 14.03 -4.39 1.94
N LYS A 93 14.34 -4.03 3.19
CA LYS A 93 14.32 -4.99 4.31
C LYS A 93 12.87 -5.20 4.72
N ILE A 94 12.33 -6.35 4.35
CA ILE A 94 10.98 -6.77 4.72
C ILE A 94 11.07 -7.57 6.01
N ILE A 95 10.33 -7.14 7.03
CA ILE A 95 10.36 -7.75 8.37
C ILE A 95 9.36 -8.90 8.44
N ASN A 96 8.16 -8.71 7.87
CA ASN A 96 7.10 -9.70 7.84
C ASN A 96 6.89 -10.17 6.40
N TYR A 97 6.73 -11.47 6.18
CA TYR A 97 6.46 -12.03 4.85
C TYR A 97 5.02 -12.51 4.69
N LYS A 98 4.16 -12.31 5.69
CA LYS A 98 2.75 -12.67 5.64
C LYS A 98 1.96 -11.59 4.88
N THR A 99 1.12 -12.01 3.94
CA THR A 99 0.16 -11.12 3.27
C THR A 99 -0.99 -10.80 4.22
N THR A 100 -1.40 -9.52 4.28
CA THR A 100 -2.59 -9.11 5.02
C THR A 100 -3.82 -9.38 4.15
N PHE A 101 -4.63 -10.40 4.51
CA PHE A 101 -5.77 -10.84 3.70
C PHE A 101 -6.87 -9.77 3.54
N ASN A 102 -7.15 -8.96 4.57
CA ASN A 102 -8.24 -7.98 4.59
C ASN A 102 -7.75 -6.54 4.48
N LEU A 103 -6.58 -6.32 3.85
CA LEU A 103 -5.93 -5.01 3.84
C LEU A 103 -6.81 -3.91 3.23
N VAL A 104 -7.63 -4.23 2.25
CA VAL A 104 -8.52 -3.24 1.62
C VAL A 104 -9.57 -2.75 2.61
N ASP A 105 -10.24 -3.66 3.30
CA ASP A 105 -11.28 -3.34 4.27
C ASP A 105 -10.70 -2.57 5.46
N ASP A 106 -9.50 -2.95 5.92
CA ASP A 106 -8.76 -2.25 6.96
C ASP A 106 -8.45 -0.80 6.53
N LEU A 107 -8.02 -0.59 5.28
CA LEU A 107 -7.74 0.76 4.75
C LEU A 107 -9.02 1.60 4.62
N ILE A 108 -10.14 1.00 4.21
CA ILE A 108 -11.43 1.68 4.14
C ILE A 108 -11.86 2.14 5.53
N ALA A 109 -11.84 1.23 6.51
CA ALA A 109 -12.23 1.54 7.89
C ALA A 109 -11.38 2.67 8.50
N VAL A 110 -10.06 2.67 8.27
CA VAL A 110 -9.18 3.76 8.75
C VAL A 110 -9.48 5.06 8.04
N GLN A 111 -9.72 5.04 6.73
CA GLN A 111 -10.07 6.25 5.99
C GLN A 111 -11.42 6.84 6.43
N ASP A 112 -12.43 6.01 6.66
CA ASP A 112 -13.74 6.45 7.13
C ASP A 112 -13.63 7.05 8.54
N ALA A 113 -12.89 6.41 9.44
CA ALA A 113 -12.62 6.94 10.78
C ALA A 113 -11.89 8.30 10.75
N LEU A 114 -10.90 8.47 9.85
CA LEU A 114 -10.26 9.77 9.64
C LEU A 114 -11.27 10.79 9.08
N SER A 115 -12.10 10.39 8.13
CA SER A 115 -13.09 11.27 7.51
C SER A 115 -14.11 11.79 8.53
N GLU A 116 -14.57 10.94 9.45
CA GLU A 116 -15.45 11.32 10.57
C GLU A 116 -14.77 12.25 11.56
N LEU A 117 -13.54 11.93 11.99
CA LEU A 117 -12.79 12.72 12.97
C LEU A 117 -12.51 14.15 12.49
N TYR A 118 -12.39 14.33 11.18
CA TYR A 118 -12.05 15.62 10.57
C TYR A 118 -13.22 16.30 9.87
N GLY A 119 -14.39 15.65 9.76
CA GLY A 119 -15.56 16.20 9.08
C GLY A 119 -15.37 16.43 7.58
N VAL A 120 -14.39 15.75 6.96
CA VAL A 120 -14.06 15.90 5.54
C VAL A 120 -14.30 14.57 4.84
N ARG A 121 -15.30 14.48 3.96
CA ARG A 121 -15.45 13.31 3.10
C ARG A 121 -14.29 13.26 2.12
N PRO A 122 -13.69 12.07 1.84
CA PRO A 122 -12.73 11.95 0.77
C PRO A 122 -13.39 12.43 -0.53
N PRO A 123 -12.68 13.20 -1.37
CA PRO A 123 -13.18 13.45 -2.72
C PRO A 123 -13.41 12.09 -3.39
N PRO A 124 -14.51 11.92 -4.16
CA PRO A 124 -14.74 10.68 -4.87
C PRO A 124 -13.50 10.34 -5.71
N PRO A 125 -13.09 9.06 -5.79
CA PRO A 125 -11.93 8.67 -6.56
C PRO A 125 -12.09 9.19 -7.99
N GLN A 126 -11.18 10.06 -8.40
CA GLN A 126 -11.16 10.61 -9.76
C GLN A 126 -10.58 9.54 -10.68
N PHE A 127 -11.41 8.56 -11.04
CA PHE A 127 -11.09 7.66 -12.13
C PHE A 127 -10.99 8.50 -13.40
N LYS A 128 -9.77 8.86 -13.80
CA LYS A 128 -9.55 9.45 -15.12
C LYS A 128 -9.95 8.39 -16.13
N GLN A 129 -11.17 8.49 -16.66
CA GLN A 129 -11.58 7.79 -17.86
C GLN A 129 -10.55 8.13 -18.92
N LYS A 130 -9.62 7.21 -19.19
CA LYS A 130 -8.85 7.27 -20.42
C LYS A 130 -9.85 6.98 -21.53
N SER A 131 -10.48 8.02 -22.06
CA SER A 131 -11.14 8.00 -23.35
C SER A 131 -10.07 7.67 -24.38
N GLY A 132 -9.95 6.38 -24.70
CA GLY A 132 -8.91 5.84 -25.55
C GLY A 132 -9.21 4.39 -25.92
N CYS A 133 -10.48 4.07 -26.16
CA CYS A 133 -10.82 2.89 -26.97
C CYS A 133 -10.38 3.19 -28.40
N CYS A 134 -9.12 2.89 -28.72
CA CYS A 134 -8.78 2.54 -30.08
C CYS A 134 -9.44 1.18 -30.35
N LEU A 135 -10.64 1.22 -30.95
CA LEU A 135 -11.23 0.10 -31.64
C LEU A 135 -10.21 -0.38 -32.68
N PHE A 136 -9.51 -1.46 -32.35
CA PHE A 136 -8.76 -2.22 -33.35
C PHE A 136 -9.77 -2.73 -34.39
N PRO A 137 -9.59 -2.44 -35.69
CA PRO A 137 -10.43 -3.05 -36.71
C PRO A 137 -10.07 -4.54 -36.75
N PHE A 138 -11.02 -5.37 -36.34
CA PHE A 138 -10.98 -6.81 -36.59
C PHE A 138 -11.07 -7.03 -38.10
N SER A 139 -9.93 -7.07 -38.78
CA SER A 139 -9.85 -7.52 -40.16
C SER A 139 -9.99 -9.04 -40.16
N ARG A 140 -11.20 -9.55 -40.38
CA ARG A 140 -11.41 -10.95 -40.75
C ARG A 140 -10.91 -11.14 -42.19
N LYS A 141 -9.95 -12.05 -42.36
CA LYS A 141 -9.65 -12.69 -43.65
C LYS A 141 -10.74 -13.70 -43.98
#